data_AF-A0A101HBA0-F1
#
_entry.id   AF-A0A101HBA0-F1
#
_cell.length_a   1.000
_cell.length_b   1.000
_cell.length_c   1.000
_cell.angle_alpha   90.00
_cell.angle_beta   90.00
_cell.angle_gamma   90.00
#
_symmetry.space_group_name_H-M   'P 1'
#
loop_
_entity.id
_entity.type
_entity.pdbx_description
1 polymer ?
#
loop_
_entity_poly.entity_id
_entity_poly.type
_entity_poly.pdbx_seq_one_letter_code
_entity_poly.pdbx_strand_id
1 'polypeptide(L)'
;MTRNSLILNYQFVKEEAIPDIELYMDQVTNYLENQLNDLKIDQDEKTLTKTMINNYVKNELIDKPIKKKYKKTQIMQLIMLYQLKNILSINQIKELMQLLKREMSSTEIIYRIYSSLYEEICHSITATLTDNPTSDIIVNPLKSYDGSQGTLRLILESDIKKRLALIKIKD
;
A
#
# COMPACT_ATOMS: atom_id res chain seq x y z
N MET A 1 13.33 -0.92 -19.85
CA MET A 1 12.01 -1.02 -19.22
C MET A 1 11.48 0.39 -19.05
N THR A 2 10.33 0.73 -19.64
CA THR A 2 9.67 2.05 -19.47
C THR A 2 9.23 2.22 -18.02
N ARG A 3 9.21 3.44 -17.46
CA ARG A 3 8.85 3.67 -16.05
C ARG A 3 7.45 3.13 -15.68
N ASN A 4 6.53 3.09 -16.66
CA ASN A 4 5.23 2.41 -16.55
C ASN A 4 5.33 0.93 -16.15
N SER A 5 6.36 0.21 -16.61
CA SER A 5 6.54 -1.21 -16.26
C SER A 5 7.06 -1.40 -14.83
N LEU A 6 7.66 -0.40 -14.19
CA LEU A 6 8.16 -0.54 -12.82
C LEU A 6 7.02 -0.56 -11.79
N ILE A 7 6.00 0.29 -11.96
CA ILE A 7 4.85 0.32 -11.03
C ILE A 7 3.95 -0.90 -11.20
N LEU A 8 3.69 -1.33 -12.45
CA LEU A 8 2.84 -2.49 -12.70
C LEU A 8 3.53 -3.82 -12.38
N ASN A 9 4.86 -3.89 -12.51
CA ASN A 9 5.64 -5.08 -12.13
C ASN A 9 6.14 -5.04 -10.68
N TYR A 10 5.81 -3.98 -9.93
CA TYR A 10 6.18 -3.89 -8.52
C TYR A 10 5.52 -5.05 -7.76
N GLN A 11 6.35 -5.91 -7.19
CA GLN A 11 5.89 -6.96 -6.31
C GLN A 11 5.62 -6.36 -4.94
N PHE A 12 4.37 -6.42 -4.50
CA PHE A 12 4.02 -5.95 -3.18
C PHE A 12 4.80 -6.73 -2.12
N VAL A 13 5.28 -6.02 -1.09
CA VAL A 13 6.08 -6.64 -0.03
C VAL A 13 5.27 -7.75 0.63
N LYS A 14 5.77 -8.98 0.52
CA LYS A 14 5.15 -10.14 1.15
C LYS A 14 5.39 -10.12 2.66
N GLU A 15 4.42 -10.60 3.43
CA GLU A 15 4.50 -10.63 4.90
C GLU A 15 5.75 -11.36 5.39
N GLU A 16 6.16 -12.42 4.69
CA GLU A 16 7.32 -13.26 5.00
C GLU A 16 8.64 -12.53 4.79
N ALA A 17 8.67 -11.50 3.95
CA ALA A 17 9.86 -10.67 3.71
C ALA A 17 10.06 -9.61 4.80
N ILE A 18 9.01 -9.31 5.59
CA ILE A 18 9.10 -8.31 6.66
C ILE A 18 9.80 -8.94 7.87
N PRO A 19 10.88 -8.32 8.39
CA PRO A 19 11.64 -8.87 9.51
C PRO A 19 10.78 -9.12 10.75
N ASP A 20 10.94 -10.30 11.36
CA ASP A 20 10.30 -10.63 12.64
C ASP A 20 11.01 -9.97 13.85
N ILE A 21 12.24 -9.49 13.66
CA ILE A 21 12.97 -8.72 14.68
C ILE A 21 12.42 -7.29 14.80
N GLU A 22 12.39 -6.76 16.02
CA GLU A 22 11.99 -5.38 16.24
C GLU A 22 13.08 -4.40 15.77
N LEU A 23 12.67 -3.37 15.02
CA LEU A 23 13.57 -2.42 14.38
C LEU A 23 13.54 -1.04 15.05
N TYR A 24 14.71 -0.40 15.21
CA TYR A 24 14.77 1.02 15.57
C TYR A 24 14.31 1.90 14.41
N MET A 25 13.89 3.14 14.70
CA MET A 25 13.37 4.10 13.71
C MET A 25 14.23 4.20 12.44
N ASP A 26 15.56 4.35 12.58
CA ASP A 26 16.47 4.45 11.41
C ASP A 26 16.46 3.18 10.55
N GLN A 27 16.37 2.01 11.18
CA GLN A 27 16.27 0.73 10.48
C GLN A 27 14.92 0.60 9.78
N VAL A 28 13.84 1.09 10.39
CA VAL A 28 12.51 1.13 9.76
C VAL A 28 12.52 2.01 8.53
N THR A 29 13.04 3.24 8.62
CA THR A 29 13.09 4.14 7.46
C THR A 29 13.96 3.59 6.34
N ASN A 30 15.11 2.99 6.67
CA ASN A 30 15.98 2.36 5.66
C ASN A 30 15.31 1.14 5.01
N TYR A 31 14.63 0.31 5.80
CA TYR A 31 13.87 -0.82 5.29
C TYR A 31 12.77 -0.37 4.32
N LEU A 32 11.95 0.61 4.74
CA LEU A 32 10.87 1.15 3.92
C LEU A 32 11.40 1.80 2.64
N GLU A 33 12.54 2.50 2.72
CA GLU A 33 13.19 3.08 1.55
C GLU A 33 13.56 2.00 0.53
N ASN A 34 14.22 0.93 0.97
CA ASN A 34 14.63 -0.17 0.08
C ASN A 34 13.42 -0.89 -0.54
N GLN A 35 12.36 -1.12 0.23
CA GLN A 35 11.19 -1.85 -0.24
C GLN A 35 10.29 -1.02 -1.16
N LEU A 36 10.18 0.28 -0.93
CA LEU A 36 9.18 1.14 -1.59
C LEU A 36 9.79 2.05 -2.66
N ASN A 37 11.10 1.95 -2.93
CA ASN A 37 11.80 2.82 -3.87
C ASN A 37 11.20 2.77 -5.29
N ASP A 38 10.82 1.59 -5.75
CA ASP A 38 10.27 1.38 -7.10
C ASP A 38 8.87 2.00 -7.27
N LEU A 39 8.19 2.31 -6.16
CA LEU A 39 6.90 2.99 -6.17
C LEU A 39 7.03 4.52 -6.29
N LYS A 40 8.22 5.09 -6.12
CA LYS A 40 8.41 6.55 -6.16
C LYS A 40 8.15 7.13 -7.54
N ILE A 41 7.39 8.23 -7.57
CA ILE A 41 7.11 8.94 -8.82
C ILE A 41 8.26 9.90 -9.14
N ASP A 42 8.91 10.45 -8.12
CA ASP A 42 10.08 11.31 -8.25
C ASP A 42 11.31 10.64 -7.63
N GLN A 43 12.50 10.80 -8.24
CA GLN A 43 13.73 10.25 -7.66
C GLN A 43 14.07 10.94 -6.33
N ASP A 44 13.70 12.21 -6.19
CA ASP A 44 13.91 12.99 -4.96
C ASP A 44 12.80 12.75 -3.92
N GLU A 45 11.74 12.00 -4.25
CA GLU A 45 10.69 11.65 -3.30
C GLU A 45 11.25 10.73 -2.20
N LYS A 46 11.03 11.09 -0.94
CA LYS A 46 11.32 10.21 0.19
C LYS A 46 10.13 9.29 0.42
N THR A 47 10.37 8.03 0.77
CA THR A 47 9.29 7.08 1.08
C THR A 47 8.50 7.51 2.33
N LEU A 48 8.98 7.18 3.53
CA LEU A 48 8.43 7.62 4.80
C LEU A 48 9.54 8.18 5.70
N THR A 49 9.41 9.43 6.10
CA THR A 49 10.37 10.10 6.98
C THR A 49 10.07 9.83 8.46
N LYS A 50 11.06 10.01 9.34
CA LYS A 50 10.86 9.94 10.80
C LYS A 50 9.69 10.82 11.28
N THR A 51 9.57 12.03 10.73
CA THR A 51 8.49 12.96 11.05
C THR A 51 7.13 12.40 10.64
N MET A 52 7.01 11.80 9.44
CA MET A 52 5.78 11.16 9.00
C MET A 52 5.39 9.98 9.91
N ILE A 53 6.34 9.12 10.27
CA ILE A 53 6.11 7.99 11.18
C ILE A 53 5.63 8.50 12.55
N ASN A 54 6.29 9.52 13.09
CA ASN A 54 5.88 10.14 14.36
C ASN A 54 4.48 10.78 14.26
N ASN A 55 4.13 11.37 13.11
CA ASN A 55 2.78 11.90 12.88
C ASN A 55 1.73 10.78 12.86
N TYR A 56 2.03 9.62 12.29
CA TYR A 56 1.12 8.46 12.34
C TYR A 56 0.95 7.92 13.75
N VAL A 57 2.01 7.87 14.55
CA VAL A 57 1.93 7.50 15.97
C VAL A 57 1.10 8.50 16.76
N LYS A 58 1.32 9.81 16.55
CA LYS A 58 0.57 10.88 17.23
C LYS A 58 -0.93 10.85 16.91
N ASN A 59 -1.30 10.44 15.70
CA ASN A 59 -2.69 10.33 15.27
C ASN A 59 -3.32 8.95 15.54
N GLU A 60 -2.59 8.07 16.23
CA GLU A 60 -3.04 6.72 16.63
C GLU A 60 -3.33 5.78 15.44
N LEU A 61 -2.68 6.03 14.30
CA LEU A 61 -2.71 5.12 13.16
C LEU A 61 -1.78 3.93 13.36
N ILE A 62 -0.70 4.16 14.11
CA ILE A 62 0.27 3.14 14.51
C ILE A 62 0.47 3.23 16.02
N ASP A 63 0.55 2.07 16.66
CA ASP A 63 0.84 1.99 18.09
C ASP A 63 2.20 2.62 18.41
N LYS A 64 2.38 3.10 19.63
CA LYS A 64 3.67 3.66 20.06
C LYS A 64 4.76 2.56 20.00
N PRO A 65 5.99 2.90 19.56
CA PRO A 65 7.09 1.92 19.57
C PRO A 65 7.41 1.46 20.99
N ILE A 66 7.71 0.17 21.15
CA ILE A 66 8.05 -0.43 22.44
C ILE A 66 9.57 -0.36 22.61
N LYS A 67 10.06 0.26 23.69
CA LYS A 67 11.50 0.47 23.93
C LYS A 67 12.22 1.11 22.71
N LYS A 68 11.54 2.04 22.02
CA LYS A 68 11.98 2.71 20.78
C LYS A 68 12.09 1.80 19.55
N LYS A 69 11.50 0.61 19.59
CA LYS A 69 11.49 -0.33 18.47
C LYS A 69 10.09 -0.55 17.92
N TYR A 70 10.04 -0.84 16.63
CA TYR A 70 8.83 -1.12 15.86
C TYR A 70 8.78 -2.61 15.54
N LYS A 71 7.60 -3.20 15.76
CA LYS A 71 7.28 -4.59 15.43
C LYS A 71 6.88 -4.75 13.97
N LYS A 72 6.91 -5.98 13.49
CA LYS A 72 6.46 -6.40 12.15
C LYS A 72 5.10 -5.81 11.76
N THR A 73 4.11 -5.87 12.66
CA THR A 73 2.77 -5.33 12.41
C THR A 73 2.76 -3.82 12.19
N GLN A 74 3.59 -3.06 12.92
CA GLN A 74 3.72 -1.61 12.72
C GLN A 74 4.38 -1.32 11.36
N ILE A 75 5.33 -2.16 10.93
CA ILE A 75 5.97 -2.04 9.61
C ILE A 75 4.96 -2.35 8.49
N MET A 76 4.11 -3.38 8.64
CA MET A 76 3.00 -3.66 7.72
C MET A 76 2.07 -2.46 7.56
N GLN A 77 1.69 -1.83 8.68
CA GLN A 77 0.88 -0.61 8.65
C GLN A 77 1.61 0.53 7.92
N LEU A 78 2.90 0.74 8.16
CA LEU A 78 3.68 1.78 7.47
C LEU A 78 3.71 1.58 5.95
N ILE A 79 3.87 0.33 5.49
CA ILE A 79 3.83 0.01 4.06
C ILE A 79 2.48 0.39 3.45
N MET A 80 1.36 0.02 4.08
CA MET A 80 0.02 0.41 3.61
C MET A 80 -0.16 1.94 3.65
N LEU A 81 0.27 2.61 4.72
CA LEU A 81 0.16 4.07 4.87
C LEU A 81 0.92 4.82 3.78
N TYR A 82 2.07 4.30 3.32
CA TYR A 82 2.82 4.93 2.23
C TYR A 82 2.00 5.07 0.94
N GLN A 83 1.15 4.10 0.61
CA GLN A 83 0.25 4.19 -0.55
C GLN A 83 -1.01 4.99 -0.23
N LEU A 84 -1.65 4.71 0.91
CA LEU A 84 -2.90 5.37 1.29
C LEU A 84 -2.77 6.90 1.39
N LYS A 85 -1.63 7.42 1.86
CA LYS A 85 -1.38 8.87 2.00
C LYS A 85 -1.50 9.66 0.70
N ASN A 86 -1.39 9.00 -0.45
CA ASN A 86 -1.43 9.66 -1.75
C ASN A 86 -2.86 9.96 -2.22
N ILE A 87 -3.85 9.25 -1.65
CA ILE A 87 -5.26 9.33 -2.05
C ILE A 87 -6.12 9.85 -0.90
N LEU A 88 -5.77 9.54 0.34
CA LEU A 88 -6.57 9.84 1.52
C LEU A 88 -5.85 10.80 2.46
N SER A 89 -6.64 11.69 3.08
CA SER A 89 -6.19 12.47 4.23
C SER A 89 -5.97 11.58 5.45
N ILE A 90 -5.19 12.06 6.43
CA ILE A 90 -4.89 11.29 7.65
C ILE A 90 -6.14 10.85 8.43
N ASN A 91 -7.20 11.67 8.43
CA ASN A 91 -8.46 11.36 9.09
C ASN A 91 -9.22 10.25 8.35
N GLN A 92 -9.29 10.33 7.01
CA GLN A 92 -9.91 9.28 6.20
C GLN A 92 -9.16 7.95 6.32
N ILE A 93 -7.83 7.99 6.41
CA ILE A 93 -7.04 6.80 6.70
C ILE A 93 -7.41 6.23 8.07
N LYS A 94 -7.61 7.07 9.09
CA LYS A 94 -8.02 6.62 10.42
C LYS A 94 -9.38 5.93 10.38
N GLU A 95 -10.36 6.52 9.70
CA GLU A 95 -11.69 5.92 9.49
C GLU A 95 -11.61 4.59 8.74
N LEU A 96 -10.83 4.53 7.67
CA LEU A 96 -10.59 3.30 6.92
C LEU A 96 -9.98 2.21 7.81
N MET A 97 -8.89 2.52 8.52
CA MET A 97 -8.23 1.54 9.38
C MET A 97 -9.15 1.05 10.51
N GLN A 98 -10.04 1.90 11.04
CA GLN A 98 -11.05 1.50 12.01
C GLN A 98 -12.13 0.59 11.40
N LEU A 99 -12.61 0.91 10.20
CA LEU A 99 -13.53 0.05 9.44
C LEU A 99 -12.92 -1.34 9.21
N LEU A 100 -11.67 -1.38 8.74
CA LEU A 100 -10.95 -2.63 8.49
C LEU A 100 -10.75 -3.44 9.76
N LYS A 101 -10.32 -2.81 10.87
CA LYS A 101 -10.16 -3.50 12.17
C LYS A 101 -11.47 -4.00 12.77
N ARG A 102 -12.61 -3.41 12.41
CA ARG A 102 -13.93 -3.87 12.88
C ARG A 102 -14.40 -5.11 12.12
N GLU A 103 -14.12 -5.17 10.81
CA GLU A 103 -14.56 -6.25 9.93
C GLU A 103 -13.54 -7.39 9.83
N MET A 104 -12.27 -7.13 10.14
CA MET A 104 -11.17 -8.09 10.04
C MET A 104 -10.48 -8.28 11.39
N SER A 105 -10.09 -9.51 11.69
CA SER A 105 -9.64 -9.89 13.03
C SER A 105 -8.21 -9.48 13.39
N SER A 106 -7.35 -9.13 12.42
CA SER A 106 -5.96 -8.75 12.71
C SER A 106 -5.32 -7.85 11.63
N THR A 107 -4.22 -7.19 11.98
CA THR A 107 -3.44 -6.34 11.05
C THR A 107 -2.80 -7.17 9.94
N GLU A 108 -2.35 -8.38 10.26
CA GLU A 108 -1.76 -9.34 9.33
C GLU A 108 -2.80 -9.81 8.30
N ILE A 109 -4.05 -10.06 8.72
CA ILE A 109 -5.14 -10.39 7.80
C ILE A 109 -5.44 -9.22 6.85
N ILE A 110 -5.55 -8.00 7.40
CA ILE A 110 -5.74 -6.79 6.59
C ILE A 110 -4.60 -6.66 5.58
N TYR A 111 -3.35 -6.84 6.01
CA TYR A 111 -2.17 -6.72 5.17
C TYR A 111 -2.14 -7.75 4.05
N ARG A 112 -2.47 -9.02 4.33
CA ARG A 112 -2.55 -10.07 3.30
C ARG A 112 -3.61 -9.78 2.26
N ILE A 113 -4.80 -9.34 2.69
CA ILE A 113 -5.89 -8.96 1.77
C ILE A 113 -5.46 -7.77 0.92
N TYR A 114 -4.85 -6.76 1.55
CA TYR A 114 -4.33 -5.59 0.86
C TYR A 114 -3.28 -5.97 -0.20
N SER A 115 -2.32 -6.84 0.15
CA SER A 115 -1.30 -7.35 -0.77
C SER A 115 -1.92 -8.11 -1.96
N SER A 116 -2.86 -9.02 -1.69
CA SER A 116 -3.54 -9.78 -2.74
C SER A 116 -4.35 -8.88 -3.68
N LEU A 117 -5.09 -7.90 -3.14
CA LEU A 117 -5.85 -6.94 -3.93
C LEU A 117 -4.93 -6.08 -4.82
N TYR A 118 -3.80 -5.63 -4.28
CA TYR A 118 -2.83 -4.86 -5.05
C TYR A 118 -2.32 -5.66 -6.26
N GLU A 119 -1.95 -6.92 -6.06
CA GLU A 119 -1.47 -7.80 -7.14
C GLU A 119 -2.55 -8.10 -8.17
N GLU A 120 -3.78 -8.39 -7.73
CA GLU A 120 -4.93 -8.61 -8.62
C GLU A 120 -5.18 -7.38 -9.51
N ILE A 121 -5.18 -6.19 -8.92
CA ILE A 121 -5.40 -4.92 -9.65
C ILE A 121 -4.28 -4.69 -10.67
N CYS A 122 -3.00 -4.86 -10.29
CA CYS A 122 -1.88 -4.71 -11.22
C CYS A 122 -1.96 -5.69 -12.40
N HIS A 123 -2.33 -6.96 -12.15
CA HIS A 123 -2.55 -7.94 -13.22
C HIS A 123 -3.70 -7.53 -14.14
N SER A 124 -4.84 -7.11 -13.57
CA SER A 124 -6.01 -6.67 -14.33
C SER A 124 -5.72 -5.46 -15.22
N ILE A 125 -5.00 -4.46 -14.69
CA ILE A 125 -4.58 -3.28 -15.46
C ILE A 125 -3.59 -3.67 -16.57
N THR A 126 -2.63 -4.55 -16.28
CA THR A 126 -1.64 -5.01 -17.26
C THR A 126 -2.31 -5.74 -18.43
N ALA A 127 -3.22 -6.67 -18.16
CA ALA A 127 -3.97 -7.39 -19.19
C ALA A 127 -4.78 -6.45 -20.11
N THR A 128 -5.37 -5.40 -19.52
CA THR A 128 -6.11 -4.36 -20.25
C THR A 128 -5.20 -3.54 -21.16
N LEU A 129 -3.94 -3.31 -20.78
CA LEU A 129 -2.97 -2.53 -21.56
C LEU A 129 -2.31 -3.32 -22.69
N THR A 130 -2.30 -4.66 -22.62
CA THR A 130 -1.63 -5.53 -23.62
C THR A 130 -2.57 -6.13 -24.67
N ASP A 131 -3.82 -5.63 -24.78
CA ASP A 131 -4.86 -6.16 -25.67
C ASP A 131 -5.03 -7.70 -25.59
N ASN A 132 -4.81 -8.25 -24.40
CA ASN A 132 -4.94 -9.68 -24.13
C ASN A 132 -5.96 -9.86 -23.01
N PRO A 133 -7.26 -9.62 -23.28
CA PRO A 133 -8.30 -9.80 -22.29
C PRO A 133 -8.40 -11.30 -21.99
N THR A 134 -7.88 -11.73 -20.85
CA THR A 134 -8.20 -13.06 -20.33
C THR A 134 -9.71 -13.13 -20.19
N SER A 135 -10.34 -14.00 -20.98
CA SER A 135 -11.80 -14.17 -21.11
C SER A 135 -12.53 -14.61 -19.85
N ASP A 136 -11.82 -14.79 -18.73
CA ASP A 136 -12.31 -15.55 -17.59
C ASP A 136 -12.61 -14.69 -16.36
N ILE A 137 -12.55 -13.35 -16.47
CA ILE A 137 -12.92 -12.47 -15.37
C ILE A 137 -14.07 -11.56 -15.76
N ILE A 138 -15.26 -12.14 -15.93
CA ILE A 138 -16.50 -11.40 -15.72
C ILE A 138 -16.62 -11.14 -14.21
N VAL A 139 -15.80 -10.21 -13.68
CA VAL A 139 -16.03 -9.64 -12.35
C VAL A 139 -17.33 -8.86 -12.48
N ASN A 140 -18.37 -9.23 -11.73
CA ASN A 140 -19.54 -8.38 -11.62
C ASN A 140 -19.11 -7.06 -10.93
N PRO A 141 -18.96 -5.94 -11.66
CA PRO A 141 -18.21 -4.78 -11.17
C PRO A 141 -18.87 -4.14 -9.95
N LEU A 142 -20.18 -4.33 -9.77
CA LEU A 142 -20.93 -3.73 -8.68
C LEU A 142 -20.88 -4.53 -7.37
N LYS A 143 -20.68 -5.86 -7.44
CA LYS A 143 -20.45 -6.70 -6.25
C LYS A 143 -19.00 -6.70 -5.79
N SER A 144 -18.04 -6.42 -6.68
CA SER A 144 -16.61 -6.35 -6.30
C SER A 144 -16.23 -5.14 -5.45
N TYR A 145 -17.15 -4.19 -5.26
CA TYR A 145 -16.92 -2.96 -4.50
C TYR A 145 -17.75 -2.85 -3.23
N ASP A 146 -18.48 -3.89 -2.82
CA ASP A 146 -19.15 -3.91 -1.53
C ASP A 146 -18.19 -4.20 -0.35
N GLY A 147 -18.58 -3.75 0.84
CA GLY A 147 -17.83 -3.97 2.08
C GLY A 147 -16.44 -3.32 2.16
N SER A 148 -15.68 -3.69 3.19
CA SER A 148 -14.30 -3.21 3.41
C SER A 148 -13.34 -3.56 2.28
N GLN A 149 -13.43 -4.78 1.73
CA GLN A 149 -12.55 -5.21 0.64
C GLN A 149 -12.81 -4.41 -0.64
N GLY A 150 -14.08 -4.19 -0.98
CA GLY A 150 -14.46 -3.36 -2.11
C GLY A 150 -13.99 -1.91 -1.96
N THR A 151 -14.12 -1.36 -0.74
CA THR A 151 -13.59 -0.03 -0.41
C THR A 151 -12.07 0.04 -0.62
N LEU A 152 -11.32 -0.96 -0.13
CA LEU A 152 -9.87 -1.06 -0.36
C LEU A 152 -9.53 -1.14 -1.85
N ARG A 153 -10.28 -1.94 -2.61
CA ARG A 153 -10.09 -2.10 -4.06
C ARG A 153 -10.20 -0.76 -4.78
N LEU A 154 -11.24 0.04 -4.48
CA LEU A 154 -11.43 1.37 -5.06
C LEU A 154 -10.26 2.31 -4.77
N ILE A 155 -9.77 2.31 -3.52
CA ILE A 155 -8.67 3.17 -3.10
C ILE A 155 -7.38 2.76 -3.80
N LEU A 156 -7.07 1.46 -3.84
CA LEU A 156 -5.88 0.92 -4.48
C LEU A 156 -5.86 1.16 -5.98
N GLU A 157 -6.98 0.91 -6.67
CA GLU A 157 -7.11 1.23 -8.08
C GLU A 157 -6.87 2.72 -8.34
N SER A 158 -7.40 3.59 -7.47
CA SER A 158 -7.23 5.04 -7.58
C SER A 158 -5.77 5.46 -7.42
N ASP A 159 -5.03 4.89 -6.46
CA ASP A 159 -3.58 5.16 -6.28
C ASP A 159 -2.79 4.71 -7.51
N ILE A 160 -3.01 3.47 -7.98
CA ILE A 160 -2.27 2.91 -9.13
C ILE A 160 -2.56 3.73 -10.39
N LYS A 161 -3.83 4.00 -10.71
CA LYS A 161 -4.22 4.82 -11.88
C LYS A 161 -3.63 6.23 -11.79
N LYS A 162 -3.64 6.85 -10.61
CA LYS A 162 -3.01 8.17 -10.39
C LYS A 162 -1.51 8.13 -10.65
N ARG A 163 -0.79 7.13 -10.14
CA ARG A 163 0.66 6.98 -10.36
C ARG A 163 1.00 6.79 -11.84
N LEU A 164 0.25 5.95 -12.55
CA LEU A 164 0.42 5.75 -13.99
C LEU A 164 0.19 7.04 -14.78
N ALA A 165 -0.84 7.80 -14.44
CA ALA A 165 -1.10 9.09 -15.07
C ALA A 165 0.03 10.09 -14.81
N LEU A 166 0.56 10.16 -13.59
CA LEU A 166 1.67 11.05 -13.24
C LEU A 166 2.98 10.70 -13.96
N ILE A 167 3.26 9.42 -14.23
CA ILE A 167 4.39 9.02 -15.07
C ILE A 167 4.21 9.58 -16.48
N LYS A 168 3.03 9.37 -17.10
CA LYS A 168 2.74 9.84 -18.46
C LYS A 168 2.78 11.37 -18.63
N ILE A 169 2.57 12.14 -17.55
CA ILE A 169 2.69 13.60 -17.57
C ILE A 169 4.16 14.05 -17.57
N LYS A 170 5.05 13.24 -17.00
CA LYS A 170 6.49 13.55 -16.87
C LYS A 170 7.33 13.00 -18.02
N ASP A 171 6.85 11.98 -18.73
CA ASP A 171 7.39 11.45 -19.98
C ASP A 171 7.06 12.38 -21.17
#